data_AF-A0A5C7Y8L6-F1
#
_entry.id   AF-A0A5C7Y8L6-F1
#
_cell.length_a   1.000
_cell.length_b   1.000
_cell.length_c   1.000
_cell.angle_alpha   90.00
_cell.angle_beta   90.00
_cell.angle_gamma   90.00
#
_symmetry.space_group_name_H-M   'P 1'
#
loop_
_entity.id
_entity.type
_entity.pdbx_description
1 polymer ?
#
loop_
_entity_poly.entity_id
_entity_poly.type
_entity_poly.pdbx_seq_one_letter_code
_entity_poly.pdbx_strand_id
1 'polypeptide(L)'
;MTATSAGPVSLTRVVLFVSDDTEIDYVLPSGAALIAVIEDLIPRVNIRLRQKGREVLSAEGGYQLCRADARPLDPEKSLDEAGVVDGDALWLLPLEATEQFEPVIEYVSTAIARHAQAQFERVDATVARRVAVGLGAGLTAWAELILTRLWWQSGGWVPAATSWSIAAALVIAAWMAGKAVEPARQAVADPLAWMAMIPLAAASALSVPGAPSGWHAVVAVSAALGWTVLLVMLTDRHLAAASTLLTVGMFGAVTLAVASSGWQVPAERVAVVALLVVLGLVTFATNIGVIGSGVPGPWFPSVTGAGVFENLPGTPADTVSPVFGDGAGSPEQIAKWTRRGNAIVTGALLGCGLVAVVAARCAVVPGQPRSWRYLVFAVAICVVFLLRGRSFVDRWQSVALAVSAVAGIAAIIGRYAAASSPPSLSMSLVCVGLTCAMAVAGLVAVLVVADARVSAPIRRAVELVEYVLLIFVVPWAVWLLGLVSVMRNLVG
;
A
#
# COMPACT_ATOMS: atom_id res chain seq x y z
N MET A 1 -26.39 69.66 7.62
CA MET A 1 -25.31 68.65 7.59
C MET A 1 -25.20 68.05 8.97
N THR A 2 -25.90 66.95 9.21
CA THR A 2 -25.84 66.16 10.44
C THR A 2 -25.06 64.90 10.12
N ALA A 3 -23.87 64.78 10.69
CA ALA A 3 -23.04 63.58 10.55
C ALA A 3 -23.65 62.45 11.38
N THR A 4 -24.18 61.43 10.71
CA THR A 4 -24.60 60.18 11.34
C THR A 4 -23.34 59.40 11.71
N SER A 5 -23.09 59.20 13.00
CA SER A 5 -22.02 58.35 13.50
C SER A 5 -22.27 56.90 13.08
N ALA A 6 -21.42 56.33 12.22
CA ALA A 6 -21.44 54.91 11.92
C ALA A 6 -21.12 54.11 13.21
N GLY A 7 -22.03 53.21 13.60
CA GLY A 7 -21.79 52.28 14.69
C GLY A 7 -20.63 51.32 14.38
N PRO A 8 -20.13 50.56 15.38
CA PRO A 8 -19.05 49.61 15.17
C PRO A 8 -19.45 48.57 14.12
N VAL A 9 -18.65 48.44 13.07
CA VAL A 9 -18.84 47.42 12.02
C VAL A 9 -18.59 46.06 12.66
N SER A 10 -19.61 45.21 12.70
CA SER A 10 -19.46 43.82 13.09
C SER A 10 -18.73 43.06 11.97
N LEU A 11 -17.72 42.30 12.35
CA LEU A 11 -16.81 41.61 11.43
C LEU A 11 -16.83 40.13 11.76
N THR A 12 -16.88 39.28 10.73
CA THR A 12 -16.79 37.83 10.85
C THR A 12 -15.59 37.34 10.06
N ARG A 13 -14.71 36.55 10.68
CA ARG A 13 -13.62 35.86 10.00
C ARG A 13 -14.16 34.60 9.35
N VAL A 14 -14.02 34.48 8.04
CA VAL A 14 -14.41 33.30 7.27
C VAL A 14 -13.22 32.75 6.50
N VAL A 15 -13.25 31.44 6.27
CA VAL A 15 -12.29 30.74 5.45
C VAL A 15 -12.89 30.61 4.05
N LEU A 16 -12.30 31.30 3.06
CA LEU A 16 -12.82 31.33 1.70
C LEU A 16 -12.10 30.31 0.81
N PHE A 17 -12.85 29.36 0.28
CA PHE A 17 -12.41 28.42 -0.74
C PHE A 17 -12.77 28.95 -2.13
N VAL A 18 -11.76 29.22 -2.95
CA VAL A 18 -11.92 29.76 -4.31
C VAL A 18 -11.71 28.68 -5.37
N SER A 19 -10.90 27.68 -5.04
CA SER A 19 -10.70 26.45 -5.79
C SER A 19 -10.28 25.34 -4.82
N ASP A 20 -10.25 24.09 -5.31
CA ASP A 20 -9.87 22.91 -4.50
C ASP A 20 -8.54 23.06 -3.76
N ASP A 21 -7.63 23.89 -4.29
CA ASP A 21 -6.28 24.08 -3.76
C ASP A 21 -6.04 25.48 -3.16
N THR A 22 -7.06 26.36 -3.13
CA THR A 22 -6.88 27.76 -2.73
C THR A 22 -7.83 28.17 -1.62
N GLU A 23 -7.26 28.22 -0.42
CA GLU A 23 -7.87 28.77 0.78
C GLU A 23 -7.31 30.18 1.08
N ILE A 24 -8.20 31.09 1.46
CA ILE A 24 -7.85 32.45 1.88
C ILE A 24 -8.74 32.87 3.07
N ASP A 25 -8.10 33.17 4.20
CA ASP A 25 -8.78 33.79 5.34
C ASP A 25 -9.13 35.25 5.03
N TYR A 26 -10.41 35.60 5.17
CA TYR A 26 -10.90 36.96 5.08
C TYR A 26 -11.70 37.34 6.32
N VAL A 27 -11.66 38.63 6.65
CA VAL A 27 -12.54 39.23 7.64
C VAL A 27 -13.54 40.08 6.87
N LEU A 28 -14.81 39.69 6.91
CA LEU A 28 -15.89 40.29 6.14
C LEU A 28 -16.87 41.02 7.07
N PRO A 29 -17.50 42.11 6.63
CA PRO A 29 -18.54 42.79 7.40
C PRO A 29 -19.77 41.90 7.53
N SER A 30 -20.15 41.59 8.77
CA SER A 30 -21.15 40.55 9.07
C SER A 30 -22.59 41.01 8.81
N GLY A 31 -22.85 42.32 8.97
CA GLY A 31 -24.17 42.95 8.79
C GLY A 31 -24.39 43.59 7.41
N ALA A 32 -23.46 43.46 6.47
CA ALA A 32 -23.62 43.96 5.10
C ALA A 32 -24.26 42.89 4.21
N ALA A 33 -25.08 43.31 3.24
CA ALA A 33 -25.67 42.40 2.26
C ALA A 33 -24.58 41.68 1.46
N LEU A 34 -24.72 40.36 1.31
CA LEU A 34 -23.72 39.49 0.70
C LEU A 34 -23.33 39.92 -0.72
N ILE A 35 -24.27 40.44 -1.50
CA ILE A 35 -23.99 40.94 -2.86
C ILE A 35 -22.91 42.03 -2.88
N ALA A 36 -22.99 43.00 -1.95
CA ALA A 36 -22.00 44.07 -1.84
C ALA A 36 -20.66 43.56 -1.32
N VAL A 37 -20.70 42.56 -0.43
CA VAL A 37 -19.49 41.90 0.09
C VAL A 37 -18.78 41.14 -1.02
N ILE A 38 -19.51 40.41 -1.88
CA ILE A 38 -18.95 39.64 -2.99
C ILE A 38 -18.30 40.55 -4.04
N GLU A 39 -18.98 41.63 -4.44
CA GLU A 39 -18.44 42.60 -5.41
C GLU A 39 -17.12 43.21 -4.95
N ASP A 40 -16.98 43.52 -3.66
CA ASP A 40 -15.74 44.03 -3.06
C ASP A 40 -14.68 42.93 -2.83
N LEU A 41 -15.11 41.68 -2.65
CA LEU A 41 -14.24 40.54 -2.40
C LEU A 41 -13.50 40.08 -3.66
N ILE A 42 -14.15 40.10 -4.83
CA ILE A 42 -13.58 39.61 -6.10
C ILE A 42 -12.24 40.29 -6.45
N PRO A 43 -12.11 41.64 -6.45
CA PRO A 43 -10.83 42.30 -6.72
C PRO A 43 -9.73 41.90 -5.73
N ARG A 44 -10.08 41.76 -4.43
CA ARG A 44 -9.13 41.41 -3.37
C ARG A 44 -8.63 39.97 -3.51
N VAL A 45 -9.54 39.05 -3.80
CA VAL A 45 -9.22 37.64 -4.10
C VAL A 45 -8.32 37.56 -5.33
N ASN A 46 -8.60 38.31 -6.39
CA ASN A 46 -7.78 38.34 -7.61
C ASN A 46 -6.35 38.81 -7.37
N ILE A 47 -6.11 39.75 -6.45
CA ILE A 47 -4.74 40.13 -6.04
C ILE A 47 -4.00 38.95 -5.42
N ARG A 48 -4.66 38.20 -4.53
CA ARG A 48 -4.08 37.01 -3.87
C ARG A 48 -3.84 35.86 -4.85
N LEU A 49 -4.75 35.63 -5.79
CA LEU A 49 -4.61 34.60 -6.82
C LEU A 49 -3.40 34.90 -7.72
N ARG A 50 -3.21 36.16 -8.15
CA ARG A 50 -2.02 36.58 -8.91
C ARG A 50 -0.72 36.37 -8.14
N GLN A 51 -0.69 36.71 -6.85
CA GLN A 51 0.49 36.45 -6.00
C GLN A 51 0.82 34.97 -5.88
N LYS A 52 -0.20 34.10 -5.89
CA LYS A 52 -0.05 32.63 -5.87
C LYS A 52 0.13 32.01 -7.26
N GLY A 53 0.20 32.81 -8.33
CA GLY A 53 0.33 32.33 -9.71
C GLY A 53 -0.86 31.49 -10.21
N ARG A 54 -2.05 31.72 -9.66
CA ARG A 54 -3.29 31.01 -10.04
C ARG A 54 -4.15 31.82 -11.01
N GLU A 55 -5.05 31.14 -11.69
CA GLU A 55 -6.02 31.77 -12.59
C GLU A 55 -6.92 32.73 -11.80
N VAL A 56 -7.18 33.90 -12.38
CA VAL A 56 -8.01 34.94 -11.76
C VAL A 56 -9.48 34.68 -12.03
N LEU A 57 -10.33 35.09 -11.09
CA LEU A 57 -11.78 35.08 -11.25
C LEU A 57 -12.16 36.02 -12.41
N SER A 58 -13.05 35.53 -13.28
CA SER A 58 -13.58 36.28 -14.42
C SER A 58 -14.38 37.49 -13.94
N ALA A 59 -14.29 38.62 -14.62
CA ALA A 59 -15.13 39.78 -14.31
C ALA A 59 -16.54 39.67 -14.93
N GLU A 60 -16.73 38.73 -15.87
CA GLU A 60 -17.97 38.60 -16.66
C GLU A 60 -18.98 37.63 -16.01
N GLY A 61 -18.53 36.75 -15.12
CA GLY A 61 -19.37 35.81 -14.40
C GLY A 61 -19.77 36.33 -13.01
N GLY A 62 -21.06 36.26 -12.68
CA GLY A 62 -21.50 36.49 -11.30
C GLY A 62 -20.95 35.41 -10.35
N TYR A 63 -20.65 35.77 -9.11
CA TYR A 63 -20.20 34.83 -8.08
C TYR A 63 -21.15 34.84 -6.90
N GLN A 64 -21.20 33.72 -6.20
CA GLN A 64 -22.03 33.56 -5.02
C GLN A 64 -21.26 32.83 -3.92
N LEU A 65 -21.46 33.28 -2.67
CA LEU A 65 -20.96 32.55 -1.51
C LEU A 65 -21.84 31.35 -1.24
N CYS A 66 -21.23 30.19 -1.06
CA CYS A 66 -21.89 28.95 -0.72
C CYS A 66 -21.33 28.42 0.61
N ARG A 67 -22.14 27.67 1.35
CA ARG A 67 -21.67 26.92 2.52
C ARG A 67 -20.70 25.82 2.10
N ALA A 68 -20.00 25.21 3.07
CA ALA A 68 -19.07 24.11 2.83
C ALA A 68 -19.69 22.89 2.10
N ASP A 69 -21.01 22.72 2.15
CA ASP A 69 -21.79 21.70 1.43
C ASP A 69 -22.24 22.14 0.02
N ALA A 70 -21.66 23.23 -0.50
CA ALA A 70 -21.97 23.87 -1.78
C ALA A 70 -23.41 24.41 -1.92
N ARG A 71 -24.15 24.60 -0.81
CA ARG A 71 -25.44 25.29 -0.85
C ARG A 71 -25.26 26.81 -0.98
N PRO A 72 -25.88 27.47 -1.97
CA PRO A 72 -25.75 28.91 -2.15
C PRO A 72 -26.39 29.68 -0.99
N LEU A 73 -25.69 30.72 -0.52
CA LEU A 73 -26.23 31.70 0.42
C LEU A 73 -27.03 32.75 -0.35
N ASP A 74 -28.12 33.20 0.26
CA ASP A 74 -29.00 34.23 -0.27
C ASP A 74 -28.24 35.57 -0.39
N PRO A 75 -28.04 36.12 -1.61
CA PRO A 75 -27.20 37.29 -1.84
C PRO A 75 -27.78 38.58 -1.24
N GLU A 76 -29.09 38.61 -0.95
CA GLU A 76 -29.76 39.76 -0.33
C GLU A 76 -29.56 39.81 1.19
N LYS A 77 -29.21 38.68 1.81
CA LYS A 77 -29.00 38.57 3.26
C LYS A 77 -27.59 38.94 3.66
N SER A 78 -27.42 39.29 4.93
CA SER A 78 -26.12 39.47 5.57
C SER A 78 -25.53 38.13 6.06
N LEU A 79 -24.25 38.10 6.41
CA LEU A 79 -23.60 36.89 6.96
C LEU A 79 -24.24 36.46 8.30
N ASP A 80 -24.65 37.44 9.12
CA ASP A 80 -25.33 37.20 10.40
C ASP A 80 -26.72 36.57 10.18
N GLU A 81 -27.49 37.08 9.23
CA GLU A 81 -28.81 36.52 8.87
C GLU A 81 -28.71 35.16 8.17
N ALA A 82 -27.62 34.93 7.45
CA ALA A 82 -27.28 33.63 6.86
C ALA A 82 -26.77 32.62 7.90
N GLY A 83 -26.57 33.05 9.16
CA GLY A 83 -26.10 32.21 10.26
C GLY A 83 -24.69 31.68 10.05
N VAL A 84 -23.80 32.53 9.51
CA VAL A 84 -22.37 32.26 9.36
C VAL A 84 -21.64 32.74 10.60
N VAL A 85 -20.83 31.88 11.21
CA VAL A 85 -20.06 32.19 12.42
C VAL A 85 -18.57 32.34 12.13
N ASP A 86 -17.84 32.90 13.09
CA ASP A 86 -16.38 33.03 13.00
C ASP A 86 -15.71 31.67 12.82
N GLY A 87 -14.92 31.56 11.75
CA GLY A 87 -14.20 30.35 11.35
C GLY A 87 -14.96 29.45 10.38
N ASP A 88 -16.18 29.82 9.96
CA ASP A 88 -16.92 29.03 8.96
C ASP A 88 -16.22 29.03 7.60
N ALA A 89 -16.25 27.87 6.96
CA ALA A 89 -15.75 27.62 5.62
C ALA A 89 -16.83 27.92 4.58
N LEU A 90 -16.53 28.85 3.66
CA LEU A 90 -17.40 29.26 2.57
C LEU A 90 -16.70 29.06 1.23
N TRP A 91 -17.46 28.62 0.23
CA TRP A 91 -17.03 28.56 -1.16
C TRP A 91 -17.41 29.82 -1.91
N LEU A 92 -16.54 30.34 -2.77
CA LEU A 92 -16.87 31.35 -3.77
C LEU A 92 -17.01 30.67 -5.13
N LEU A 93 -18.26 30.36 -5.52
CA LEU A 93 -18.55 29.64 -6.76
C LEU A 93 -19.13 30.59 -7.82
N PRO A 94 -18.89 30.34 -9.12
CA PRO A 94 -19.59 31.06 -10.18
C PRO A 94 -21.09 30.74 -10.15
N LEU A 95 -21.93 31.71 -10.51
CA LEU A 95 -23.40 31.58 -10.47
C LEU A 95 -23.90 30.36 -11.24
N GLU A 96 -23.30 30.07 -12.41
CA GLU A 96 -23.62 28.92 -13.25
C GLU A 96 -23.45 27.58 -12.52
N ALA A 97 -22.52 27.50 -11.56
CA ALA A 97 -22.30 26.30 -10.75
C ALA A 97 -23.33 26.17 -9.61
N THR A 98 -24.08 27.23 -9.30
CA THR A 98 -25.12 27.25 -8.27
C THR A 98 -26.53 26.99 -8.82
N GLU A 99 -26.73 27.15 -10.13
CA GLU A 99 -28.01 26.89 -10.80
C GLU A 99 -28.22 25.39 -11.02
N GLN A 100 -29.08 24.77 -10.21
CA GLN A 100 -29.50 23.39 -10.41
C GLN A 100 -30.69 23.33 -11.38
N PHE A 101 -30.41 23.21 -12.68
CA PHE A 101 -31.45 22.89 -13.65
C PHE A 101 -31.75 21.40 -13.65
N GLU A 102 -32.93 21.01 -13.14
CA GLU A 102 -33.46 19.66 -13.39
C GLU A 102 -34.01 19.63 -14.82
N PRO A 103 -33.39 18.88 -15.75
CA PRO A 103 -33.87 18.85 -17.12
C PRO A 103 -35.21 18.11 -17.17
N VAL A 104 -36.24 18.79 -17.66
CA VAL A 104 -37.55 18.17 -17.90
C VAL A 104 -37.43 17.21 -19.08
N ILE A 105 -37.47 15.90 -18.81
CA ILE A 105 -37.43 14.87 -19.85
C ILE A 105 -38.86 14.41 -20.15
N GLU A 106 -39.36 14.72 -21.35
CA GLU A 106 -40.74 14.42 -21.75
C GLU A 106 -41.02 12.92 -21.97
N TYR A 107 -39.99 12.14 -22.31
CA TYR A 107 -40.12 10.72 -22.63
C TYR A 107 -39.36 9.83 -21.65
N VAL A 108 -40.08 8.86 -21.08
CA VAL A 108 -39.52 7.85 -20.15
C VAL A 108 -38.39 7.05 -20.81
N SER A 109 -38.47 6.76 -22.11
CA SER A 109 -37.42 6.05 -22.85
C SER A 109 -36.10 6.82 -22.86
N THR A 110 -36.15 8.15 -23.07
CA THR A 110 -34.99 9.03 -23.01
C THR A 110 -34.46 9.15 -21.59
N ALA A 111 -35.35 9.23 -20.59
CA ALA A 111 -34.96 9.26 -19.19
C ALA A 111 -34.22 7.98 -18.77
N ILE A 112 -34.74 6.80 -19.15
CA ILE A 112 -34.09 5.50 -18.93
C ILE A 112 -32.76 5.42 -19.67
N ALA A 113 -32.70 5.81 -20.95
CA ALA A 113 -31.46 5.76 -21.72
C ALA A 113 -30.36 6.64 -21.11
N ARG A 114 -30.73 7.83 -20.63
CA ARG A 114 -29.82 8.77 -19.98
C ARG A 114 -29.40 8.29 -18.59
N HIS A 115 -30.34 7.77 -17.79
CA HIS A 115 -30.02 7.15 -16.50
C HIS A 115 -29.13 5.92 -16.67
N ALA A 116 -29.38 5.08 -17.67
CA ALA A 116 -28.54 3.93 -17.97
C ALA A 116 -27.13 4.35 -18.41
N GLN A 117 -26.98 5.39 -19.23
CA GLN A 117 -25.66 5.93 -19.58
C GLN A 117 -24.93 6.53 -18.37
N ALA A 118 -25.66 7.13 -17.44
CA ALA A 118 -25.07 7.68 -16.21
C ALA A 118 -24.69 6.59 -15.18
N GLN A 119 -25.41 5.47 -15.16
CA GLN A 119 -25.20 4.39 -14.19
C GLN A 119 -24.26 3.29 -14.69
N PHE A 120 -24.18 3.06 -16.00
CA PHE A 120 -23.42 1.95 -16.58
C PHE A 120 -22.31 2.46 -17.50
N GLU A 121 -21.08 2.24 -17.07
CA GLU A 121 -19.90 2.46 -17.90
C GLU A 121 -19.88 1.47 -19.09
N ARG A 122 -19.62 1.99 -20.29
CA ARG A 122 -19.41 1.16 -21.48
C ARG A 122 -17.96 0.69 -21.55
N VAL A 123 -17.72 -0.40 -22.26
CA VAL A 123 -16.35 -0.85 -22.56
C VAL A 123 -15.63 0.26 -23.33
N ASP A 124 -14.61 0.82 -22.69
CA ASP A 124 -13.72 1.80 -23.28
C ASP A 124 -12.39 1.13 -23.70
N ALA A 125 -11.50 1.93 -24.30
CA ALA A 125 -10.17 1.46 -24.68
C ALA A 125 -9.34 0.98 -23.48
N THR A 126 -9.58 1.54 -22.28
CA THR A 126 -8.88 1.16 -21.06
C THR A 126 -9.26 -0.25 -20.59
N VAL A 127 -10.55 -0.55 -20.55
CA VAL A 127 -11.09 -1.86 -20.21
C VAL A 127 -10.64 -2.88 -21.24
N ALA A 128 -10.78 -2.59 -22.53
CA ALA A 128 -10.33 -3.49 -23.60
C ALA A 128 -8.83 -3.80 -23.47
N ARG A 129 -7.99 -2.79 -23.18
CA ARG A 129 -6.56 -2.97 -22.93
C ARG A 129 -6.29 -3.85 -21.72
N ARG A 130 -6.96 -3.61 -20.58
CA ARG A 130 -6.79 -4.42 -19.36
C ARG A 130 -7.15 -5.90 -19.61
N VAL A 131 -8.25 -6.15 -20.32
CA VAL A 131 -8.67 -7.51 -20.70
C VAL A 131 -7.64 -8.16 -21.62
N ALA A 132 -7.19 -7.46 -22.67
CA ALA A 132 -6.19 -7.98 -23.60
C ALA A 132 -4.86 -8.31 -22.91
N VAL A 133 -4.41 -7.45 -22.00
CA VAL A 133 -3.22 -7.68 -21.16
C VAL A 133 -3.39 -8.90 -20.27
N GLY A 134 -4.55 -9.01 -19.59
CA GLY A 134 -4.83 -10.14 -18.70
C GLY A 134 -4.88 -11.47 -19.43
N LEU A 135 -5.56 -11.51 -20.58
CA LEU A 135 -5.60 -12.68 -21.46
C LEU A 135 -4.22 -13.01 -22.02
N GLY A 136 -3.48 -12.00 -22.48
CA GLY A 136 -2.11 -12.17 -22.96
C GLY A 136 -1.21 -12.79 -21.91
N ALA A 137 -1.20 -12.26 -20.68
CA ALA A 137 -0.41 -12.80 -19.58
C ALA A 137 -0.82 -14.24 -19.23
N GLY A 138 -2.12 -14.54 -19.22
CA GLY A 138 -2.63 -15.89 -18.99
C GLY A 138 -2.19 -16.89 -20.07
N LEU A 139 -2.28 -16.50 -21.34
CA LEU A 139 -1.84 -17.32 -22.47
C LEU A 139 -0.32 -17.51 -22.50
N THR A 140 0.45 -16.47 -22.18
CA THR A 140 1.92 -16.58 -22.03
C THR A 140 2.29 -17.52 -20.89
N ALA A 141 1.65 -17.41 -19.73
CA ALA A 141 1.87 -18.33 -18.62
C ALA A 141 1.50 -19.78 -18.99
N TRP A 142 0.41 -19.96 -19.72
CA TRP A 142 0.01 -21.28 -20.22
C TRP A 142 1.02 -21.87 -21.21
N ALA A 143 1.54 -21.05 -22.13
CA ALA A 143 2.59 -21.46 -23.06
C ALA A 143 3.87 -21.89 -22.30
N GLU A 144 4.31 -21.10 -21.32
CA GLU A 144 5.47 -21.47 -20.49
C GLU A 144 5.23 -22.72 -19.65
N LEU A 145 4.00 -22.98 -19.19
CA LEU A 145 3.66 -24.23 -18.52
C LEU A 145 3.78 -25.45 -19.46
N ILE A 146 3.38 -25.30 -20.72
CA ILE A 146 3.56 -26.35 -21.74
C ILE A 146 5.06 -26.59 -22.02
N LEU A 147 5.85 -25.52 -22.19
CA LEU A 147 7.28 -25.61 -22.46
C LEU A 147 8.07 -26.19 -21.28
N THR A 148 7.76 -25.77 -20.06
CA THR A 148 8.38 -26.31 -18.84
C THR A 148 8.04 -27.79 -18.65
N ARG A 149 6.79 -28.20 -18.92
CA ARG A 149 6.41 -29.62 -18.91
C ARG A 149 7.15 -30.42 -19.99
N LEU A 150 7.30 -29.87 -21.19
CA LEU A 150 8.05 -30.51 -22.27
C LEU A 150 9.52 -30.71 -21.84
N TRP A 151 10.18 -29.64 -21.38
CA TRP A 151 11.55 -29.71 -20.87
C TRP A 151 11.71 -30.71 -19.72
N TRP A 152 10.74 -30.77 -18.81
CA TRP A 152 10.76 -31.72 -17.69
C TRP A 152 10.78 -33.18 -18.16
N GLN A 153 10.11 -33.48 -19.28
CA GLN A 153 9.98 -34.84 -19.81
C GLN A 153 11.07 -35.21 -20.82
N SER A 154 11.40 -34.31 -21.75
CA SER A 154 12.32 -34.59 -22.85
C SER A 154 13.70 -33.96 -22.70
N GLY A 155 13.86 -33.00 -21.77
CA GLY A 155 15.03 -32.13 -21.73
C GLY A 155 15.20 -31.31 -23.02
N GLY A 156 16.45 -30.96 -23.33
CA GLY A 156 16.84 -30.27 -24.56
C GLY A 156 16.77 -28.74 -24.47
N TRP A 157 17.40 -28.08 -25.45
CA TRP A 157 17.53 -26.62 -25.50
C TRP A 157 16.32 -25.93 -26.14
N VAL A 158 15.48 -26.67 -26.88
CA VAL A 158 14.36 -26.10 -27.66
C VAL A 158 13.36 -25.34 -26.77
N PRO A 159 12.88 -25.89 -25.64
CA PRO A 159 11.95 -25.15 -24.78
C PRO A 159 12.55 -23.84 -24.25
N ALA A 160 13.81 -23.87 -23.81
CA ALA A 160 14.51 -22.67 -23.34
C ALA A 160 14.66 -21.61 -24.44
N ALA A 161 15.04 -22.02 -25.66
CA ALA A 161 15.17 -21.11 -26.80
C ALA A 161 13.83 -20.49 -27.22
N THR A 162 12.74 -21.28 -27.17
CA THR A 162 11.39 -20.76 -27.44
C THR A 162 10.98 -19.74 -26.38
N SER A 163 11.18 -20.02 -25.08
CA SER A 163 10.88 -19.06 -24.00
C SER A 163 11.71 -17.79 -24.13
N TRP A 164 13.01 -17.87 -24.45
CA TRP A 164 13.84 -16.69 -24.72
C TRP A 164 13.32 -15.86 -25.90
N SER A 165 12.82 -16.52 -26.96
CA SER A 165 12.27 -15.84 -28.13
C SER A 165 10.97 -15.09 -27.79
N ILE A 166 10.10 -15.70 -26.98
CA ILE A 166 8.87 -15.06 -26.49
C ILE A 166 9.22 -13.86 -25.59
N ALA A 167 10.18 -14.03 -24.67
CA ALA A 167 10.65 -12.96 -23.80
C ALA A 167 11.20 -11.79 -24.64
N ALA A 168 12.08 -12.05 -25.60
CA ALA A 168 12.66 -11.04 -26.47
C ALA A 168 11.57 -10.29 -27.27
N ALA A 169 10.60 -10.99 -27.83
CA ALA A 169 9.49 -10.39 -28.57
C ALA A 169 8.67 -9.44 -27.69
N LEU A 170 8.35 -9.84 -26.45
CA LEU A 170 7.59 -9.00 -25.51
C LEU A 170 8.41 -7.80 -25.03
N VAL A 171 9.71 -7.97 -24.77
CA VAL A 171 10.59 -6.86 -24.39
C VAL A 171 10.72 -5.84 -25.52
N ILE A 172 10.90 -6.30 -26.76
CA ILE A 172 10.95 -5.43 -27.94
C ILE A 172 9.61 -4.70 -28.11
N ALA A 173 8.49 -5.41 -27.96
CA ALA A 173 7.16 -4.80 -28.04
C ALA A 173 6.94 -3.75 -26.94
N ALA A 174 7.37 -4.03 -25.70
CA ALA A 174 7.31 -3.07 -24.59
C ALA A 174 8.16 -1.83 -24.87
N TRP A 175 9.37 -2.01 -25.39
CA TRP A 175 10.27 -0.91 -25.75
C TRP A 175 9.71 -0.06 -26.88
N MET A 176 9.18 -0.68 -27.95
CA MET A 176 8.53 0.03 -29.06
C MET A 176 7.29 0.79 -28.59
N ALA A 177 6.47 0.18 -27.72
CA ALA A 177 5.31 0.82 -27.12
C ALA A 177 5.72 2.04 -26.28
N GLY A 178 6.78 1.93 -25.48
CA GLY A 178 7.30 3.03 -24.67
C GLY A 178 7.89 4.19 -25.48
N LYS A 179 8.30 3.94 -26.73
CA LYS A 179 8.76 4.96 -27.68
C LYS A 179 7.64 5.56 -28.54
N ALA A 180 6.43 5.04 -28.48
CA ALA A 180 5.31 5.56 -29.26
C ALA A 180 4.99 7.00 -28.85
N VAL A 181 4.56 7.84 -29.79
CA VAL A 181 4.10 9.21 -29.48
C VAL A 181 2.68 9.20 -28.88
N GLU A 182 1.87 8.25 -29.32
CA GLU A 182 0.47 8.11 -28.91
C GLU A 182 0.37 7.61 -27.45
N PRO A 183 -0.28 8.36 -26.54
CA PRO A 183 -0.41 7.97 -25.12
C PRO A 183 -1.08 6.59 -24.94
N ALA A 184 -2.04 6.26 -25.81
CA ALA A 184 -2.72 4.97 -25.77
C ALA A 184 -1.77 3.79 -26.03
N ARG A 185 -0.75 3.98 -26.87
CA ARG A 185 0.28 2.97 -27.18
C ARG A 185 1.33 2.90 -26.07
N GLN A 186 1.77 4.04 -25.55
CA GLN A 186 2.68 4.10 -24.41
C GLN A 186 2.12 3.36 -23.19
N ALA A 187 0.82 3.46 -22.94
CA ALA A 187 0.15 2.80 -21.82
C ALA A 187 0.21 1.26 -21.84
N VAL A 188 0.61 0.64 -22.97
CA VAL A 188 0.75 -0.82 -23.10
C VAL A 188 2.18 -1.28 -22.77
N ALA A 189 3.16 -0.37 -22.70
CA ALA A 189 4.56 -0.68 -22.44
C ALA A 189 4.77 -1.39 -21.11
N ASP A 190 4.24 -0.82 -20.01
CA ASP A 190 4.33 -1.39 -18.67
C ASP A 190 3.72 -2.81 -18.60
N PRO A 191 2.45 -3.03 -19.05
CA PRO A 191 1.89 -4.37 -19.16
C PRO A 191 2.72 -5.40 -19.91
N LEU A 192 3.28 -5.02 -21.06
CA LEU A 192 4.11 -5.93 -21.87
C LEU A 192 5.43 -6.25 -21.16
N ALA A 193 6.04 -5.26 -20.49
CA ALA A 193 7.23 -5.47 -19.69
C ALA A 193 6.97 -6.44 -18.52
N TRP A 194 5.82 -6.34 -17.85
CA TRP A 194 5.42 -7.30 -16.82
C TRP A 194 5.12 -8.69 -17.38
N MET A 195 4.47 -8.76 -18.54
CA MET A 195 4.21 -10.02 -19.23
C MET A 195 5.52 -10.73 -19.63
N ALA A 196 6.54 -9.99 -20.07
CA ALA A 196 7.84 -10.49 -20.45
C ALA A 196 8.61 -11.16 -19.29
N MET A 197 8.29 -10.82 -18.04
CA MET A 197 8.91 -11.44 -16.86
C MET A 197 8.65 -12.95 -16.80
N ILE A 198 7.47 -13.40 -17.24
CA ILE A 198 7.04 -14.81 -17.20
C ILE A 198 7.97 -15.69 -18.07
N PRO A 199 8.09 -15.45 -19.39
CA PRO A 199 8.98 -16.22 -20.24
C PRO A 199 10.45 -15.96 -19.91
N LEU A 200 10.84 -14.78 -19.39
CA LEU A 200 12.23 -14.52 -18.99
C LEU A 200 12.65 -15.40 -17.80
N ALA A 201 11.78 -15.52 -16.79
CA ALA A 201 12.01 -16.39 -15.64
C ALA A 201 12.02 -17.87 -16.04
N ALA A 202 11.06 -18.29 -16.88
CA ALA A 202 11.01 -19.66 -17.40
C ALA A 202 12.24 -19.99 -18.26
N ALA A 203 12.58 -19.14 -19.22
CA ALA A 203 13.75 -19.31 -20.09
C ALA A 203 15.05 -19.44 -19.29
N SER A 204 15.22 -18.59 -18.27
CA SER A 204 16.38 -18.62 -17.38
C SER A 204 16.48 -19.94 -16.61
N ALA A 205 15.36 -20.42 -16.05
CA ALA A 205 15.34 -21.73 -15.38
C ALA A 205 15.62 -22.88 -16.34
N LEU A 206 14.97 -22.90 -17.51
CA LEU A 206 15.11 -23.96 -18.51
C LEU A 206 16.50 -24.02 -19.16
N SER A 207 17.26 -22.91 -19.10
CA SER A 207 18.63 -22.83 -19.60
C SER A 207 19.66 -23.51 -18.67
N VAL A 208 19.28 -23.80 -17.42
CA VAL A 208 20.16 -24.49 -16.46
C VAL A 208 20.20 -25.98 -16.82
N PRO A 209 21.40 -26.57 -17.03
CA PRO A 209 21.50 -28.00 -17.29
C PRO A 209 21.26 -28.81 -16.01
N GLY A 210 20.56 -29.93 -16.14
CA GLY A 210 20.42 -30.93 -15.08
C GLY A 210 18.98 -31.37 -14.86
N ALA A 211 18.81 -32.27 -13.88
CA ALA A 211 17.49 -32.68 -13.45
C ALA A 211 16.78 -31.52 -12.73
N PRO A 212 15.45 -31.44 -12.83
CA PRO A 212 14.70 -30.39 -12.17
C PRO A 212 14.94 -30.36 -10.66
N SER A 213 15.34 -29.19 -10.17
CA SER A 213 15.76 -29.00 -8.78
C SER A 213 15.46 -27.58 -8.31
N GLY A 214 15.58 -27.33 -7.01
CA GLY A 214 15.39 -25.99 -6.44
C GLY A 214 16.29 -24.92 -7.06
N TRP A 215 17.44 -25.30 -7.66
CA TRP A 215 18.33 -24.36 -8.34
C TRP A 215 17.68 -23.71 -9.56
N HIS A 216 16.82 -24.44 -10.27
CA HIS A 216 16.06 -23.90 -11.39
C HIS A 216 15.08 -22.82 -10.91
N ALA A 217 14.45 -23.03 -9.75
CA ALA A 217 13.57 -22.02 -9.13
C ALA A 217 14.35 -20.78 -8.67
N VAL A 218 15.54 -20.94 -8.08
CA VAL A 218 16.39 -19.80 -7.69
C VAL A 218 16.83 -18.99 -8.89
N VAL A 219 17.19 -19.63 -10.01
CA VAL A 219 17.53 -18.93 -11.25
C VAL A 219 16.33 -18.19 -11.85
N ALA A 220 15.13 -18.81 -11.89
CA ALA A 220 13.91 -18.12 -12.31
C ALA A 220 13.61 -16.88 -11.46
N VAL A 221 13.67 -17.00 -10.13
CA VAL A 221 13.41 -15.88 -9.22
C VAL A 221 14.48 -14.79 -9.34
N SER A 222 15.74 -15.18 -9.52
CA SER A 222 16.85 -14.23 -9.72
C SER A 222 16.69 -13.45 -11.03
N ALA A 223 16.24 -14.12 -12.10
CA ALA A 223 15.96 -13.50 -13.38
C ALA A 223 14.76 -12.54 -13.31
N ALA A 224 13.67 -12.94 -12.63
CA ALA A 224 12.52 -12.07 -12.38
C ALA A 224 12.91 -10.85 -11.52
N LEU A 225 13.75 -11.03 -10.50
CA LEU A 225 14.28 -9.95 -9.67
C LEU A 225 15.16 -9.00 -10.51
N GLY A 226 16.09 -9.53 -11.30
CA GLY A 226 16.96 -8.74 -12.17
C GLY A 226 16.17 -7.92 -13.18
N TRP A 227 15.14 -8.52 -13.79
CA TRP A 227 14.21 -7.82 -14.67
C TRP A 227 13.44 -6.71 -13.93
N THR A 228 12.91 -6.99 -12.75
CA THR A 228 12.17 -5.99 -11.96
C THR A 228 13.07 -4.85 -11.50
N VAL A 229 14.32 -5.13 -11.11
CA VAL A 229 15.32 -4.10 -10.77
C VAL A 229 15.64 -3.24 -12.00
N LEU A 230 15.79 -3.84 -13.18
CA LEU A 230 15.95 -3.09 -14.42
C LEU A 230 14.77 -2.16 -14.68
N LEU A 231 13.53 -2.63 -14.49
CA LEU A 231 12.34 -1.78 -14.60
C LEU A 231 12.34 -0.64 -13.58
N VAL A 232 12.73 -0.90 -12.32
CA VAL A 232 12.88 0.15 -11.29
C VAL A 232 13.92 1.19 -11.73
N MET A 233 15.07 0.77 -12.24
CA MET A 233 16.13 1.68 -12.69
C MET A 233 15.71 2.54 -13.89
N LEU A 234 14.90 1.99 -14.79
CA LEU A 234 14.45 2.69 -15.99
C LEU A 234 13.25 3.61 -15.74
N THR A 235 12.39 3.27 -14.78
CA THR A 235 11.09 3.95 -14.60
C THR A 235 10.93 4.66 -13.25
N ASP A 236 11.82 4.43 -12.28
CA ASP A 236 11.70 4.88 -10.89
C ASP A 236 10.41 4.36 -10.18
N ARG A 237 9.76 3.32 -10.75
CA ARG A 237 8.50 2.72 -10.29
C ARG A 237 8.71 1.27 -9.85
N HIS A 238 7.66 0.62 -9.34
CA HIS A 238 7.62 -0.82 -9.03
C HIS A 238 8.52 -1.33 -7.88
N LEU A 239 8.97 -0.45 -6.99
CA LEU A 239 9.79 -0.81 -5.83
C LEU A 239 9.15 -1.86 -4.91
N ALA A 240 7.82 -1.88 -4.79
CA ALA A 240 7.12 -2.89 -4.00
C ALA A 240 7.32 -4.30 -4.57
N ALA A 241 7.23 -4.46 -5.90
CA ALA A 241 7.46 -5.75 -6.53
C ALA A 241 8.93 -6.17 -6.42
N ALA A 242 9.87 -5.24 -6.60
CA ALA A 242 11.30 -5.50 -6.41
C ALA A 242 11.62 -5.98 -4.99
N SER A 243 11.10 -5.26 -3.98
CA SER A 243 11.29 -5.63 -2.57
C SER A 243 10.62 -6.96 -2.20
N THR A 244 9.44 -7.25 -2.78
CA THR A 244 8.76 -8.56 -2.63
C THR A 244 9.64 -9.69 -3.17
N LEU A 245 10.09 -9.58 -4.42
CA LEU A 245 10.90 -10.60 -5.09
C LEU A 245 12.26 -10.75 -4.41
N LEU A 246 12.88 -9.66 -3.97
CA LEU A 246 14.13 -9.70 -3.22
C LEU A 246 13.96 -10.48 -1.93
N THR A 247 12.90 -10.20 -1.17
CA THR A 247 12.61 -10.89 0.09
C THR A 247 12.40 -12.39 -0.15
N VAL A 248 11.48 -12.76 -1.05
CA VAL A 248 11.20 -14.18 -1.36
C VAL A 248 12.44 -14.89 -1.92
N GLY A 249 13.17 -14.23 -2.83
CA GLY A 249 14.36 -14.75 -3.47
C GLY A 249 15.50 -15.00 -2.48
N MET A 250 15.74 -14.10 -1.53
CA MET A 250 16.75 -14.29 -0.48
C MET A 250 16.42 -15.49 0.41
N PHE A 251 15.17 -15.64 0.85
CA PHE A 251 14.76 -16.81 1.64
C PHE A 251 14.86 -18.11 0.83
N GLY A 252 14.45 -18.09 -0.43
CA GLY A 252 14.55 -19.24 -1.34
C GLY A 252 16.00 -19.66 -1.57
N ALA A 253 16.88 -18.71 -1.86
CA ALA A 253 18.31 -18.94 -2.08
C ALA A 253 19.00 -19.50 -0.82
N VAL A 254 18.74 -18.92 0.36
CA VAL A 254 19.31 -19.40 1.63
C VAL A 254 18.80 -20.80 1.96
N THR A 255 17.49 -21.05 1.82
CA THR A 255 16.89 -22.37 2.09
C THR A 255 17.51 -23.44 1.18
N LEU A 256 17.71 -23.12 -0.09
CA LEU A 256 18.33 -24.03 -1.04
C LEU A 256 19.81 -24.24 -0.74
N ALA A 257 20.55 -23.18 -0.38
CA ALA A 257 21.94 -23.28 0.03
C ALA A 257 22.09 -24.24 1.21
N VAL A 258 21.23 -24.12 2.24
CA VAL A 258 21.19 -25.05 3.38
C VAL A 258 20.89 -26.48 2.91
N ALA A 259 19.87 -26.66 2.07
CA ALA A 259 19.52 -27.98 1.55
C ALA A 259 20.65 -28.63 0.72
N SER A 260 21.47 -27.82 0.05
CA SER A 260 22.61 -28.27 -0.77
C SER A 260 23.93 -28.42 -0.01
N SER A 261 24.02 -27.91 1.23
CA SER A 261 25.26 -27.85 2.02
C SER A 261 25.76 -29.21 2.52
N GLY A 262 24.97 -30.28 2.35
CA GLY A 262 25.23 -31.59 2.92
C GLY A 262 24.90 -31.70 4.42
N TRP A 263 24.56 -30.59 5.08
CA TRP A 263 24.11 -30.61 6.47
C TRP A 263 22.70 -31.21 6.55
N GLN A 264 22.54 -32.23 7.41
CA GLN A 264 21.25 -32.87 7.67
C GLN A 264 20.40 -32.01 8.62
N VAL A 265 20.00 -30.83 8.15
CA VAL A 265 19.14 -29.91 8.90
C VAL A 265 17.68 -30.24 8.61
N PRO A 266 16.87 -30.61 9.62
CA PRO A 266 15.44 -30.86 9.42
C PRO A 266 14.71 -29.61 8.90
N ALA A 267 13.79 -29.81 7.96
CA ALA A 267 13.06 -28.72 7.29
C ALA A 267 12.28 -27.85 8.27
N GLU A 268 11.75 -28.44 9.35
CA GLU A 268 11.05 -27.72 10.40
C GLU A 268 11.92 -26.71 11.15
N ARG A 269 13.23 -26.98 11.30
CA ARG A 269 14.17 -26.05 11.94
C ARG A 269 14.49 -24.88 11.02
N VAL A 270 14.69 -25.15 9.72
CA VAL A 270 14.88 -24.10 8.72
C VAL A 270 13.65 -23.19 8.69
N ALA A 271 12.45 -23.77 8.76
CA ALA A 271 11.20 -23.04 8.81
C ALA A 271 11.05 -22.20 10.10
N VAL A 272 11.44 -22.71 11.26
CA VAL A 272 11.47 -21.93 12.52
C VAL A 272 12.41 -20.73 12.40
N VAL A 273 13.62 -20.91 11.86
CA VAL A 273 14.54 -19.80 11.60
C VAL A 273 13.95 -18.81 10.61
N ALA A 274 13.31 -19.30 9.54
CA ALA A 274 12.66 -18.43 8.57
C ALA A 274 11.57 -17.57 9.21
N LEU A 275 10.68 -18.16 10.02
CA LEU A 275 9.65 -17.43 10.76
C LEU A 275 10.23 -16.38 11.72
N LEU A 276 11.35 -16.68 12.39
CA LEU A 276 12.06 -15.71 13.23
C LEU A 276 12.62 -14.54 12.43
N VAL A 277 13.30 -14.81 11.30
CA VAL A 277 13.87 -13.76 10.46
C VAL A 277 12.76 -12.90 9.86
N VAL A 278 11.67 -13.51 9.38
CA VAL A 278 10.50 -12.77 8.90
C VAL A 278 9.92 -11.89 10.02
N LEU A 279 9.75 -12.41 11.23
CA LEU A 279 9.29 -11.58 12.36
C LEU A 279 10.24 -10.40 12.63
N GLY A 280 11.55 -10.61 12.54
CA GLY A 280 12.55 -9.54 12.63
C GLY A 280 12.38 -8.49 11.53
N LEU A 281 12.24 -8.92 10.27
CA LEU A 281 12.01 -8.01 9.13
C LEU A 281 10.72 -7.21 9.28
N VAL A 282 9.62 -7.85 9.70
CA VAL A 282 8.35 -7.16 9.99
C VAL A 282 8.53 -6.15 11.13
N THR A 283 9.31 -6.50 12.17
CA THR A 283 9.61 -5.60 13.30
C THR A 283 10.32 -4.33 12.86
N PHE A 284 11.28 -4.46 11.94
CA PHE A 284 12.11 -3.36 11.48
C PHE A 284 11.69 -2.84 10.10
N ALA A 285 10.48 -3.19 9.63
CA ALA A 285 10.03 -2.85 8.27
C ALA A 285 10.03 -1.34 8.03
N THR A 286 9.55 -0.54 8.99
CA THR A 286 9.55 0.92 8.90
C THR A 286 10.97 1.49 8.80
N ASN A 287 11.92 0.97 9.59
CA ASN A 287 13.33 1.37 9.52
C ASN A 287 13.93 1.04 8.15
N ILE A 288 13.64 -0.13 7.60
CA ILE A 288 14.06 -0.53 6.25
C ILE A 288 13.46 0.43 5.21
N GLY A 289 12.20 0.83 5.37
CA GLY A 289 11.52 1.80 4.52
C GLY A 289 12.15 3.19 4.57
N VAL A 290 12.51 3.68 5.77
CA VAL A 290 13.19 4.96 5.96
C VAL A 290 14.59 4.95 5.35
N ILE A 291 15.37 3.89 5.57
CA ILE A 291 16.69 3.76 4.94
C ILE A 291 16.56 3.66 3.42
N GLY A 292 15.62 2.86 2.93
CA GLY A 292 15.38 2.63 1.51
C GLY A 292 14.76 3.81 0.75
N SER A 293 14.11 4.74 1.46
CA SER A 293 13.56 5.96 0.87
C SER A 293 14.65 6.97 0.49
N GLY A 294 15.82 6.89 1.13
CA GLY A 294 16.91 7.85 0.93
C GLY A 294 16.61 9.23 1.51
N VAL A 295 15.68 9.32 2.47
CA VAL A 295 15.44 10.56 3.21
C VAL A 295 16.71 10.95 3.98
N PRO A 296 17.14 12.23 3.96
CA PRO A 296 18.27 12.68 4.76
C PRO A 296 17.99 12.42 6.25
N GLY A 297 19.06 12.04 6.97
CA GLY A 297 18.98 11.85 8.42
C GLY A 297 18.60 13.14 9.13
N PRO A 298 18.05 13.04 10.36
CA PRO A 298 17.71 14.22 11.14
C PRO A 298 18.98 15.05 11.39
N TRP A 299 18.90 16.35 11.13
CA TRP A 299 20.02 17.28 11.28
C TRP A 299 20.03 17.85 12.70
N PHE A 300 21.11 17.57 13.43
CA PHE A 300 21.34 18.10 14.77
C PHE A 300 22.70 18.81 14.79
N PRO A 301 22.75 20.14 14.61
CA PRO A 301 24.01 20.91 14.48
C PRO A 301 24.85 20.89 15.75
N SER A 302 24.21 20.79 16.91
CA SER A 302 24.89 20.76 18.20
C SER A 302 24.08 19.97 19.24
N VAL A 303 24.77 19.45 20.26
CA VAL A 303 24.16 18.74 21.40
C VAL A 303 23.28 19.67 22.24
N THR A 304 23.56 20.97 22.23
CA THR A 304 22.79 22.00 22.93
C THR A 304 21.58 22.51 22.13
N GLY A 305 21.40 22.08 20.88
CA GLY A 305 20.34 22.60 19.99
C GLY A 305 20.61 24.01 19.45
N ALA A 306 21.80 24.58 19.69
CA ALA A 306 22.23 25.83 19.08
C ALA A 306 22.23 25.69 17.55
N GLY A 307 21.53 26.60 16.86
CA GLY A 307 21.34 26.59 15.41
C GLY A 307 20.10 25.82 14.92
N VAL A 308 19.28 25.25 15.82
CA VAL A 308 17.97 24.65 15.46
C VAL A 308 16.86 25.68 15.52
N PHE A 309 17.00 26.69 16.37
CA PHE A 309 16.03 27.76 16.57
C PHE A 309 16.73 29.11 16.57
N GLU A 310 16.15 30.09 15.90
CA GLU A 310 16.61 31.48 15.89
C GLU A 310 15.45 32.42 16.21
N ASN A 311 15.77 33.55 16.84
CA ASN A 311 14.80 34.60 17.12
C ASN A 311 14.51 35.34 15.82
N LEU A 312 13.23 35.45 15.45
CA LEU A 312 12.84 36.20 14.26
C LEU A 312 13.17 37.69 14.49
N PRO A 313 13.79 38.40 13.52
CA PRO A 313 14.07 39.82 13.66
C PRO A 313 12.77 40.61 13.87
N GLY A 314 12.66 41.35 14.98
CA GLY A 314 11.50 42.19 15.30
C GLY A 314 10.38 41.53 16.11
N THR A 315 10.52 40.26 16.52
CA THR A 315 9.62 39.60 17.49
C THR A 315 10.16 39.62 18.92
N PRO A 316 9.29 39.46 19.95
CA PRO A 316 9.72 39.34 21.35
C PRO A 316 10.77 38.24 21.53
N ALA A 317 11.71 38.43 22.47
CA ALA A 317 12.88 37.56 22.67
C ALA A 317 12.54 36.08 22.97
N ASP A 318 11.32 35.81 23.44
CA ASP A 318 10.82 34.45 23.71
C ASP A 318 10.18 33.77 22.47
N THR A 319 10.08 34.48 21.34
CA THR A 319 9.52 33.94 20.09
C THR A 319 10.64 33.37 19.23
N VAL A 320 10.78 32.05 19.29
CA VAL A 320 11.73 31.29 18.47
C VAL A 320 11.06 30.72 17.23
N SER A 321 11.76 30.75 16.10
CA SER A 321 11.37 30.06 14.87
C SER A 321 12.37 28.93 14.59
N PRO A 322 11.91 27.75 14.13
CA PRO A 322 12.81 26.71 13.66
C PRO A 322 13.64 27.24 12.48
N VAL A 323 14.96 27.02 12.54
CA VAL A 323 15.87 27.22 11.42
C VAL A 323 15.79 25.97 10.57
N PHE A 324 15.17 26.09 9.41
CA PHE A 324 15.24 25.04 8.40
C PHE A 324 16.63 25.09 7.80
N GLY A 325 17.49 24.12 8.12
CA GLY A 325 18.76 23.96 7.41
C GLY A 325 18.50 23.79 5.90
N ASP A 326 19.50 24.07 5.08
CA ASP A 326 19.47 24.00 3.60
C ASP A 326 19.07 22.61 3.01
N GLY A 327 18.66 21.66 3.84
CA GLY A 327 18.21 20.30 3.49
C GLY A 327 16.73 20.01 3.75
N ALA A 328 15.89 21.00 4.10
CA ALA A 328 14.44 20.81 4.15
C ALA A 328 13.91 20.61 2.72
N GLY A 329 13.81 19.34 2.30
CA GLY A 329 13.40 18.97 0.95
C GLY A 329 12.05 19.61 0.58
N SER A 330 11.87 19.93 -0.71
CA SER A 330 10.61 20.48 -1.19
C SER A 330 9.43 19.53 -0.89
N PRO A 331 8.18 20.02 -0.80
CA PRO A 331 7.02 19.15 -0.57
C PRO A 331 6.94 17.98 -1.56
N GLU A 332 7.36 18.20 -2.82
CA GLU A 332 7.43 17.18 -3.85
C GLU A 332 8.50 16.11 -3.57
N GLN A 333 9.68 16.51 -3.08
CA GLN A 333 10.75 15.60 -2.68
C GLN A 333 10.34 14.75 -1.48
N ILE A 334 9.71 15.37 -0.47
CA ILE A 334 9.17 14.66 0.69
C ILE A 334 8.16 13.62 0.23
N ALA A 335 7.22 14.01 -0.65
CA ALA A 335 6.26 13.06 -1.21
C ALA A 335 6.93 11.93 -2.01
N LYS A 336 8.03 12.19 -2.74
CA LYS A 336 8.81 11.16 -3.44
C LYS A 336 9.46 10.18 -2.45
N TRP A 337 10.12 10.66 -1.40
CA TRP A 337 10.70 9.81 -0.36
C TRP A 337 9.64 8.98 0.36
N THR A 338 8.52 9.59 0.74
CA THR A 338 7.41 8.89 1.38
C THR A 338 6.85 7.78 0.49
N ARG A 339 6.58 8.04 -0.79
CA ARG A 339 6.12 7.00 -1.75
C ARG A 339 7.14 5.88 -1.91
N ARG A 340 8.44 6.22 -2.00
CA ARG A 340 9.54 5.26 -2.13
C ARG A 340 9.63 4.35 -0.91
N GLY A 341 9.68 4.93 0.28
CA GLY A 341 9.71 4.20 1.55
C GLY A 341 8.48 3.30 1.72
N ASN A 342 7.28 3.85 1.47
CA ASN A 342 6.05 3.08 1.58
C ASN A 342 6.02 1.87 0.62
N ALA A 343 6.46 2.06 -0.63
CA ALA A 343 6.54 0.97 -1.60
C ALA A 343 7.50 -0.15 -1.15
N ILE A 344 8.66 0.21 -0.59
CA ILE A 344 9.64 -0.76 -0.06
C ILE A 344 9.04 -1.53 1.12
N VAL A 345 8.40 -0.85 2.07
CA VAL A 345 7.75 -1.52 3.22
C VAL A 345 6.66 -2.47 2.75
N THR A 346 5.77 -2.00 1.86
CA THR A 346 4.68 -2.83 1.33
C THR A 346 5.23 -4.07 0.61
N GLY A 347 6.29 -3.92 -0.20
CA GLY A 347 6.94 -5.04 -0.85
C GLY A 347 7.59 -6.03 0.12
N ALA A 348 8.35 -5.52 1.09
CA ALA A 348 8.99 -6.35 2.11
C ALA A 348 7.97 -7.15 2.92
N LEU A 349 6.84 -6.54 3.30
CA LEU A 349 5.77 -7.19 4.04
C LEU A 349 5.01 -8.23 3.20
N LEU A 350 4.77 -7.97 1.92
CA LEU A 350 4.20 -8.97 1.01
C LEU A 350 5.13 -10.18 0.87
N GLY A 351 6.43 -9.95 0.67
CA GLY A 351 7.42 -11.02 0.59
C GLY A 351 7.54 -11.80 1.90
N CYS A 352 7.59 -11.09 3.03
CA CYS A 352 7.56 -11.67 4.37
C CYS A 352 6.30 -12.53 4.58
N GLY A 353 5.14 -12.05 4.15
CA GLY A 353 3.88 -12.79 4.24
C GLY A 353 3.91 -14.10 3.44
N LEU A 354 4.40 -14.07 2.20
CA LEU A 354 4.56 -15.27 1.37
C LEU A 354 5.51 -16.29 2.02
N VAL A 355 6.65 -15.83 2.51
CA VAL A 355 7.63 -16.68 3.20
C VAL A 355 7.03 -17.25 4.48
N ALA A 356 6.28 -16.46 5.26
CA ALA A 356 5.65 -16.91 6.49
C ALA A 356 4.62 -18.00 6.25
N VAL A 357 3.82 -17.92 5.17
CA VAL A 357 2.84 -18.97 4.82
C VAL A 357 3.54 -20.30 4.52
N VAL A 358 4.60 -20.25 3.70
CA VAL A 358 5.39 -21.45 3.34
C VAL A 358 6.11 -22.00 4.57
N ALA A 359 6.75 -21.14 5.35
CA ALA A 359 7.47 -21.53 6.56
C ALA A 359 6.52 -22.09 7.63
N ALA A 360 5.33 -21.51 7.83
CA ALA A 360 4.32 -22.05 8.74
C ALA A 360 3.90 -23.47 8.35
N ARG A 361 3.71 -23.74 7.05
CA ARG A 361 3.45 -25.09 6.53
C ARG A 361 4.60 -26.07 6.81
N CYS A 362 5.83 -25.63 6.61
CA CYS A 362 7.03 -26.47 6.74
C CYS A 362 7.48 -26.65 8.21
N ALA A 363 7.14 -25.72 9.10
CA ALA A 363 7.50 -25.79 10.52
C ALA A 363 6.78 -26.91 11.26
N VAL A 364 5.56 -27.25 10.84
CA VAL A 364 4.72 -28.22 11.56
C VAL A 364 4.96 -29.63 11.05
N VAL A 365 5.09 -30.57 11.98
CA VAL A 365 5.44 -31.97 11.69
C VAL A 365 4.39 -32.92 12.26
N PRO A 366 3.26 -33.14 11.57
CA PRO A 366 2.19 -34.02 12.04
C PRO A 366 2.68 -35.44 12.35
N GLY A 367 2.13 -36.06 13.39
CA GLY A 367 2.41 -37.46 13.74
C GLY A 367 3.70 -37.72 14.51
N GLN A 368 4.60 -36.73 14.63
CA GLN A 368 5.81 -36.86 15.45
C GLN A 368 5.56 -36.55 16.94
N PRO A 369 6.26 -37.24 17.86
CA PRO A 369 6.18 -36.92 19.28
C PRO A 369 6.66 -35.48 19.51
N ARG A 370 5.97 -34.73 20.37
CA ARG A 370 6.26 -33.32 20.70
C ARG A 370 6.09 -32.33 19.53
N SER A 371 5.46 -32.73 18.43
CA SER A 371 5.11 -31.86 17.28
C SER A 371 4.26 -30.65 17.66
N TRP A 372 3.48 -30.75 18.74
CA TRP A 372 2.68 -29.64 19.28
C TRP A 372 3.51 -28.36 19.55
N ARG A 373 4.81 -28.50 19.88
CA ARG A 373 5.69 -27.36 20.17
C ARG A 373 5.92 -26.47 18.95
N TYR A 374 6.10 -27.11 17.78
CA TYR A 374 6.23 -26.42 16.49
C TYR A 374 4.91 -25.81 16.05
N LEU A 375 3.80 -26.52 16.30
CA LEU A 375 2.45 -26.00 16.03
C LEU A 375 2.18 -24.71 16.82
N VAL A 376 2.40 -24.74 18.14
CA VAL A 376 2.19 -23.57 19.01
C VAL A 376 3.05 -22.40 18.55
N PHE A 377 4.31 -22.64 18.20
CA PHE A 377 5.20 -21.59 17.70
C PHE A 377 4.71 -20.99 16.37
N ALA A 378 4.37 -21.82 15.38
CA ALA A 378 3.91 -21.34 14.09
C ALA A 378 2.59 -20.55 14.20
N VAL A 379 1.64 -21.04 15.02
CA VAL A 379 0.38 -20.35 15.31
C VAL A 379 0.65 -19.02 16.03
N ALA A 380 1.56 -18.99 17.01
CA ALA A 380 1.92 -17.77 17.71
C ALA A 380 2.46 -16.70 16.74
N ILE A 381 3.31 -17.06 15.79
CA ILE A 381 3.81 -16.13 14.77
C ILE A 381 2.68 -15.61 13.88
N CYS A 382 1.77 -16.48 13.43
CA CYS A 382 0.59 -16.05 12.66
C CYS A 382 -0.30 -15.07 13.47
N VAL A 383 -0.52 -15.34 14.76
CA VAL A 383 -1.27 -14.45 15.65
C VAL A 383 -0.55 -13.11 15.80
N VAL A 384 0.78 -13.11 16.01
CA VAL A 384 1.57 -11.87 16.05
C VAL A 384 1.41 -11.07 14.77
N PHE A 385 1.43 -11.69 13.59
CA PHE A 385 1.26 -10.97 12.32
C PHE A 385 -0.12 -10.31 12.22
N LEU A 386 -1.17 -11.02 12.63
CA LEU A 386 -2.53 -10.50 12.66
C LEU A 386 -2.63 -9.29 13.60
N LEU A 387 -2.08 -9.39 14.81
CA LEU A 387 -2.08 -8.30 15.80
C LEU A 387 -1.27 -7.10 15.32
N ARG A 388 -0.14 -7.36 14.67
CA ARG A 388 0.81 -6.35 14.23
C ARG A 388 0.37 -5.59 12.99
N GLY A 389 -0.58 -6.13 12.22
CA GLY A 389 -1.24 -5.40 11.14
C GLY A 389 -1.79 -4.03 11.56
N ARG A 390 -2.13 -3.86 12.85
CA ARG A 390 -2.59 -2.58 13.43
C ARG A 390 -1.50 -1.51 13.57
N SER A 391 -0.23 -1.88 13.49
CA SER A 391 0.91 -0.96 13.68
C SER A 391 1.26 -0.17 12.41
N PHE A 392 0.73 -0.57 11.25
CA PHE A 392 1.02 0.06 9.97
C PHE A 392 -0.09 1.05 9.58
N VAL A 393 0.32 2.19 9.00
CA VAL A 393 -0.60 3.25 8.57
C VAL A 393 -1.24 2.92 7.21
N ASP A 394 -0.48 2.32 6.28
CA ASP A 394 -0.99 1.94 4.97
C ASP A 394 -1.83 0.66 5.05
N ARG A 395 -3.08 0.73 4.56
CA ARG A 395 -4.02 -0.38 4.51
C ARG A 395 -3.44 -1.62 3.83
N TRP A 396 -2.62 -1.46 2.80
CA TRP A 396 -2.07 -2.60 2.06
C TRP A 396 -1.07 -3.41 2.90
N GLN A 397 -0.34 -2.73 3.78
CA GLN A 397 0.62 -3.35 4.71
C GLN A 397 -0.12 -4.14 5.79
N SER A 398 -1.16 -3.54 6.38
CA SER A 398 -2.04 -4.19 7.35
C SER A 398 -2.77 -5.40 6.76
N VAL A 399 -3.33 -5.26 5.56
CA VAL A 399 -4.03 -6.33 4.84
C VAL A 399 -3.06 -7.47 4.48
N ALA A 400 -1.85 -7.16 4.00
CA ALA A 400 -0.85 -8.18 3.70
C ALA A 400 -0.50 -9.04 4.92
N LEU A 401 -0.33 -8.44 6.10
CA LEU A 401 -0.07 -9.15 7.34
C LEU A 401 -1.28 -9.97 7.82
N ALA A 402 -2.49 -9.41 7.74
CA ALA A 402 -3.70 -10.13 8.12
C ALA A 402 -3.95 -11.34 7.20
N VAL A 403 -3.82 -11.15 5.88
CA VAL A 403 -3.98 -12.23 4.88
C VAL A 403 -2.90 -13.30 5.07
N SER A 404 -1.65 -12.92 5.29
CA SER A 404 -0.57 -13.91 5.53
C SER A 404 -0.73 -14.67 6.84
N ALA A 405 -1.25 -14.05 7.90
CA ALA A 405 -1.59 -14.74 9.13
C ALA A 405 -2.67 -15.82 8.90
N VAL A 406 -3.78 -15.45 8.26
CA VAL A 406 -4.89 -16.38 7.95
C VAL A 406 -4.44 -17.48 6.98
N ALA A 407 -3.71 -17.11 5.92
CA ALA A 407 -3.15 -18.07 4.97
C ALA A 407 -2.13 -19.00 5.63
N GLY A 408 -1.35 -18.53 6.61
CA GLY A 408 -0.41 -19.34 7.38
C GLY A 408 -1.13 -20.39 8.23
N ILE A 409 -2.19 -20.00 8.94
CA ILE A 409 -3.05 -20.95 9.67
C ILE A 409 -3.71 -21.95 8.70
N ALA A 410 -4.22 -21.48 7.57
CA ALA A 410 -4.78 -22.37 6.53
C ALA A 410 -3.74 -23.37 6.01
N ALA A 411 -2.49 -22.92 5.81
CA ALA A 411 -1.40 -23.77 5.35
C ALA A 411 -0.99 -24.83 6.39
N ILE A 412 -1.04 -24.49 7.69
CA ILE A 412 -0.87 -25.42 8.81
C ILE A 412 -2.00 -26.47 8.83
N ILE A 413 -3.27 -26.04 8.74
CA ILE A 413 -4.42 -26.95 8.67
C ILE A 413 -4.28 -27.90 7.47
N GLY A 414 -3.96 -27.36 6.30
CA GLY A 414 -3.74 -28.16 5.09
C GLY A 414 -2.56 -29.13 5.22
N ARG A 415 -1.51 -28.79 5.98
CA ARG A 415 -0.38 -29.69 6.25
C ARG A 415 -0.80 -30.90 7.09
N TYR A 416 -1.66 -30.66 8.06
CA TYR A 416 -2.25 -31.68 8.94
C TYR A 416 -3.26 -32.56 8.21
N ALA A 417 -4.13 -31.98 7.38
CA ALA A 417 -5.07 -32.73 6.53
C ALA A 417 -4.34 -33.66 5.56
N ALA A 418 -3.21 -33.20 5.00
CA ALA A 418 -2.38 -33.97 4.08
C ALA A 418 -1.38 -34.94 4.75
N ALA A 419 -1.43 -35.11 6.08
CA ALA A 419 -0.42 -35.88 6.81
C ALA A 419 -0.55 -37.41 6.62
N SER A 420 -1.76 -37.92 6.43
CA SER A 420 -2.05 -39.35 6.35
C SER A 420 -2.48 -39.76 4.94
N SER A 421 -1.90 -40.84 4.42
CA SER A 421 -2.31 -41.51 3.18
C SER A 421 -2.56 -43.00 3.47
N PRO A 422 -3.82 -43.50 3.45
CA PRO A 422 -5.06 -42.79 3.11
C PRO A 422 -5.48 -41.72 4.15
N PRO A 423 -6.37 -40.78 3.79
CA PRO A 423 -6.81 -39.72 4.70
C PRO A 423 -7.53 -40.26 5.94
N SER A 424 -7.16 -39.77 7.12
CA SER A 424 -7.87 -40.03 8.37
C SER A 424 -9.17 -39.23 8.45
N LEU A 425 -10.30 -39.90 8.68
CA LEU A 425 -11.63 -39.27 8.78
C LEU A 425 -11.67 -38.23 9.90
N SER A 426 -11.21 -38.58 11.10
CA SER A 426 -11.24 -37.70 12.27
C SER A 426 -10.39 -36.46 12.06
N MET A 427 -9.17 -36.62 11.52
CA MET A 427 -8.29 -35.47 11.25
C MET A 427 -8.87 -34.56 10.17
N SER A 428 -9.47 -35.14 9.14
CA SER A 428 -10.10 -34.39 8.05
C SER A 428 -11.27 -33.56 8.57
N LEU A 429 -12.14 -34.14 9.39
CA LEU A 429 -13.28 -33.43 10.01
C LEU A 429 -12.81 -32.30 10.93
N VAL A 430 -11.74 -32.50 11.71
CA VAL A 430 -11.14 -31.44 12.53
C VAL A 430 -10.61 -30.30 11.66
N CYS A 431 -9.91 -30.62 10.57
CA CYS A 431 -9.36 -29.61 9.66
C CYS A 431 -10.46 -28.80 8.97
N VAL A 432 -11.54 -29.46 8.53
CA VAL A 432 -12.72 -28.78 7.95
C VAL A 432 -13.37 -27.90 9.01
N GLY A 433 -13.60 -28.42 10.22
CA GLY A 433 -14.18 -27.67 11.33
C GLY A 433 -13.38 -26.41 11.68
N LEU A 434 -12.04 -26.51 11.78
CA LEU A 434 -11.16 -25.35 12.01
C LEU A 434 -11.20 -24.34 10.86
N THR A 435 -11.28 -24.81 9.61
CA THR A 435 -11.41 -23.93 8.44
C THR A 435 -12.73 -23.17 8.46
N CYS A 436 -13.84 -23.85 8.75
CA CYS A 436 -15.15 -23.23 8.92
C CYS A 436 -15.16 -22.24 10.10
N ALA A 437 -14.56 -22.60 11.24
CA ALA A 437 -14.47 -21.71 12.40
C ALA A 437 -13.68 -20.43 12.09
N MET A 438 -12.59 -20.54 11.34
CA MET A 438 -11.80 -19.39 10.89
C MET A 438 -12.60 -18.49 9.94
N ALA A 439 -13.37 -19.07 9.01
CA ALA A 439 -14.26 -18.31 8.12
C ALA A 439 -15.36 -17.58 8.90
N VAL A 440 -16.02 -18.26 9.84
CA VAL A 440 -17.04 -17.67 10.71
C VAL A 440 -16.46 -16.56 11.57
N ALA A 441 -15.28 -16.76 12.17
CA ALA A 441 -14.60 -15.73 12.94
C ALA A 441 -14.29 -14.48 12.11
N GLY A 442 -13.88 -14.64 10.84
CA GLY A 442 -13.67 -13.54 9.91
C GLY A 442 -14.96 -12.77 9.61
N LEU A 443 -16.07 -13.47 9.33
CA LEU A 443 -17.37 -12.85 9.09
C LEU A 443 -17.88 -12.10 10.33
N VAL A 444 -17.77 -12.71 11.52
CA VAL A 444 -18.14 -12.06 12.78
C VAL A 444 -17.26 -10.82 13.03
N ALA A 445 -15.95 -10.90 12.76
CA ALA A 445 -15.07 -9.75 12.91
C ALA A 445 -15.49 -8.59 11.98
N VAL A 446 -15.88 -8.86 10.73
CA VAL A 446 -16.39 -7.82 9.83
C VAL A 446 -17.67 -7.19 10.38
N LEU A 447 -18.63 -8.00 10.84
CA LEU A 447 -19.92 -7.53 11.35
C LEU A 447 -19.81 -6.75 12.65
N VAL A 448 -18.85 -7.11 13.52
CA VAL A 448 -18.71 -6.52 14.86
C VAL A 448 -17.71 -5.37 14.88
N VAL A 449 -16.57 -5.48 14.18
CA VAL A 449 -15.43 -4.57 14.35
C VAL A 449 -15.50 -3.36 13.42
N ALA A 450 -16.17 -3.44 12.27
CA ALA A 450 -16.18 -2.36 11.28
C ALA A 450 -16.63 -1.00 11.85
N ASP A 451 -17.64 -1.01 12.72
CA ASP A 451 -18.18 0.20 13.36
C ASP A 451 -17.89 0.28 14.88
N ALA A 452 -17.15 -0.69 15.43
CA ALA A 452 -16.90 -0.74 16.86
C ALA A 452 -15.89 0.33 17.30
N ARG A 453 -16.31 1.20 18.22
CA ARG A 453 -15.41 2.03 19.00
C ARG A 453 -14.67 1.18 20.02
N VAL A 454 -13.48 0.69 19.66
CA VAL A 454 -12.66 -0.13 20.55
C VAL A 454 -12.20 0.71 21.75
N SER A 455 -12.67 0.34 22.93
CA SER A 455 -12.32 1.01 24.20
C SER A 455 -10.82 0.86 24.50
N ALA A 456 -10.26 1.83 25.22
CA ALA A 456 -8.84 1.84 25.60
C ALA A 456 -8.40 0.56 26.34
N PRO A 457 -9.18 -0.02 27.28
CA PRO A 457 -8.80 -1.27 27.94
C PRO A 457 -8.67 -2.45 26.99
N ILE A 458 -9.58 -2.58 26.01
CA ILE A 458 -9.52 -3.67 25.02
C ILE A 458 -8.28 -3.52 24.15
N ARG A 459 -8.01 -2.31 23.65
CA ARG A 459 -6.80 -2.02 22.87
C ARG A 459 -5.54 -2.39 23.64
N ARG A 460 -5.49 -2.04 24.93
CA ARG A 460 -4.36 -2.36 25.81
C ARG A 460 -4.21 -3.85 26.07
N ALA A 461 -5.33 -4.57 26.24
CA ALA A 461 -5.30 -6.02 26.39
C ALA A 461 -4.76 -6.72 25.13
N VAL A 462 -5.14 -6.26 23.95
CA VAL A 462 -4.64 -6.78 22.67
C VAL A 462 -3.12 -6.52 22.53
N GLU A 463 -2.65 -5.32 22.89
CA GLU A 463 -1.21 -5.00 22.94
C GLU A 463 -0.46 -5.91 23.93
N LEU A 464 -1.03 -6.15 25.11
CA LEU A 464 -0.41 -7.02 26.11
C LEU A 464 -0.27 -8.46 25.60
N VAL A 465 -1.30 -8.99 24.93
CA VAL A 465 -1.24 -10.33 24.30
C VAL A 465 -0.12 -10.38 23.26
N GLU A 466 0.00 -9.35 22.42
CA GLU A 466 1.08 -9.24 21.43
C GLU A 466 2.46 -9.27 22.11
N TYR A 467 2.66 -8.47 23.16
CA TYR A 467 3.93 -8.42 23.89
C TYR A 467 4.27 -9.74 24.60
N VAL A 468 3.29 -10.39 25.23
CA VAL A 468 3.48 -11.70 25.86
C VAL A 468 3.94 -12.71 24.81
N LEU A 469 3.29 -12.78 23.64
CA LEU A 469 3.71 -13.66 22.56
C LEU A 469 5.16 -13.36 22.12
N LEU A 470 5.49 -12.09 21.88
CA LEU A 470 6.83 -11.67 21.46
C LEU A 470 7.93 -12.04 22.45
N ILE A 471 7.68 -11.90 23.77
CA ILE A 471 8.63 -12.27 24.82
C ILE A 471 8.97 -13.77 24.75
N PHE A 472 7.98 -14.63 24.48
CA PHE A 472 8.18 -16.07 24.43
C PHE A 472 8.74 -16.58 23.10
N VAL A 473 8.63 -15.83 22.00
CA VAL A 473 9.10 -16.27 20.67
C VAL A 473 10.57 -16.70 20.69
N VAL A 474 11.48 -15.87 21.23
CA VAL A 474 12.92 -16.17 21.20
C VAL A 474 13.28 -17.37 22.08
N PRO A 475 12.88 -17.44 23.37
CA PRO A 475 13.12 -18.62 24.20
C PRO A 475 12.55 -19.91 23.58
N TRP A 476 11.35 -19.84 23.00
CA TRP A 476 10.70 -21.00 22.39
C TRP A 476 11.43 -21.48 21.14
N ALA A 477 11.93 -20.57 20.31
CA ALA A 477 12.72 -20.93 19.15
C ALA A 477 14.07 -21.55 19.52
N VAL A 478 14.77 -21.02 20.53
CA VAL A 478 16.02 -21.62 21.06
C VAL A 478 15.79 -23.06 21.51
N TRP A 479 14.63 -23.32 22.12
CA TRP A 479 14.22 -24.67 22.51
C TRP A 479 13.91 -25.58 21.31
N LEU A 480 13.17 -25.10 20.31
CA LEU A 480 12.85 -25.85 19.09
C LEU A 480 14.08 -26.21 18.25
N LEU A 481 15.07 -25.31 18.19
CA LEU A 481 16.31 -25.52 17.47
C LEU A 481 17.25 -26.52 18.18
N GLY A 482 16.94 -26.92 19.41
CA GLY A 482 17.76 -27.86 20.19
C GLY A 482 19.08 -27.25 20.67
N LEU A 483 19.21 -25.92 20.69
CA LEU A 483 20.44 -25.23 21.09
C LEU A 483 20.77 -25.49 22.57
N VAL A 484 19.75 -25.59 23.42
CA VAL A 484 19.93 -25.93 24.85
C VAL A 484 20.58 -27.30 25.03
N SER A 485 20.16 -28.30 24.24
CA SER A 485 20.78 -29.63 24.29
C SER A 485 22.21 -29.63 23.76
N VAL A 486 22.51 -28.81 22.74
CA VAL A 486 23.87 -28.67 22.22
C VAL A 486 24.78 -28.00 23.25
N MET A 487 24.35 -26.90 23.86
CA MET A 487 25.11 -26.21 24.91
C MET A 487 25.38 -27.12 26.11
N ARG A 488 24.39 -27.90 26.54
CA ARG A 488 24.56 -28.86 27.64
C ARG A 488 25.60 -29.94 27.33
N ASN A 489 25.64 -30.44 26.09
CA ASN A 489 26.58 -31.47 25.65
C ASN A 489 27.97 -30.93 25.27
N LEU A 490 28.15 -29.60 25.21
CA LEU A 490 29.44 -28.94 24.99
C LEU A 490 30.15 -28.61 26.31
N VAL A 491 29.38 -28.41 27.39
CA VAL A 491 29.89 -28.03 28.72
C VAL A 491 30.10 -29.24 29.64
N GLY A 492 29.46 -30.38 29.34
CA GLY A 492 29.72 -31.66 30.00
C GLY A 492 30.34 -32.65 29.02
#